data_AF-A0A0A0JUW5-F1
#
_entry.id   AF-A0A0A0JUW5-F1
#
_cell.length_a   1.000
_cell.length_b   1.000
_cell.length_c   1.000
_cell.angle_alpha   90.00
_cell.angle_beta   90.00
_cell.angle_gamma   90.00
#
_symmetry.space_group_name_H-M   'P 1'
#
loop_
_entity.id
_entity.type
_entity.pdbx_description
1 polymer ?
#
loop_
_entity_poly.entity_id
_entity_poly.type
_entity_poly.pdbx_seq_one_letter_code
_entity_poly.pdbx_strand_id
1 'polypeptide(L)' 'MKDKHYVKVTRDQIQSARALITFSGGEDKVDPVIVKIAHARRATQPDRAAS' A
#
# COMPACT_ATOMS: atom_id res chain seq x y z
N MET A 1 -3.52 -4.36 25.13
CA MET A 1 -2.83 -3.69 24.02
C MET A 1 -3.28 -4.37 22.73
N LYS A 2 -3.80 -3.65 21.73
CA LYS A 2 -4.21 -4.28 20.46
C LYS A 2 -2.97 -4.46 19.59
N ASP A 3 -2.57 -5.71 19.36
CA ASP A 3 -1.48 -6.04 18.45
C ASP A 3 -1.76 -5.48 17.05
N LYS A 4 -0.84 -4.67 16.53
CA LYS A 4 -0.91 -4.16 15.16
C LYS A 4 -0.41 -5.24 14.22
N HIS A 5 -1.32 -5.88 13.50
CA HIS A 5 -0.96 -6.80 12.42
C HIS A 5 -0.54 -6.01 11.17
N TYR A 6 0.70 -6.22 10.75
CA TYR A 6 1.23 -5.63 9.51
C TYR A 6 1.11 -6.65 8.38
N VAL A 7 0.48 -6.24 7.28
CA VAL A 7 0.40 -7.02 6.04
C VAL A 7 1.37 -6.42 5.03
N LYS A 8 2.28 -7.24 4.51
CA LYS A 8 3.21 -6.84 3.44
C LYS A 8 2.54 -7.06 2.09
N VAL A 9 2.71 -6.11 1.18
CA VAL A 9 2.20 -6.18 -0.19
C VAL A 9 3.34 -5.98 -1.19
N THR A 10 3.21 -6.61 -2.35
CA THR A 10 4.21 -6.51 -3.43
C THR A 10 4.01 -5.21 -4.22
N ARG A 11 5.02 -4.83 -5.00
CA ARG A 11 4.94 -3.68 -5.90
C ARG A 11 3.81 -3.84 -6.93
N ASP A 12 3.62 -5.06 -7.44
CA ASP A 12 2.59 -5.35 -8.44
C ASP A 12 1.20 -5.20 -7.83
N GLN A 13 0.98 -5.65 -6.59
CA GLN A 13 -0.28 -5.44 -5.88
C GLN A 13 -0.60 -3.95 -5.69
N ILE A 14 0.42 -3.13 -5.40
CA ILE A 14 0.26 -1.67 -5.31
C ILE A 14 -0.13 -1.09 -6.67
N GLN A 15 0.51 -1.54 -7.76
CA GLN A 15 0.20 -1.08 -9.12
C GLN A 15 -1.20 -1.51 -9.56
N SER A 16 -1.59 -2.76 -9.32
CA SER A 16 -2.94 -3.28 -9.60
C SER A 16 -4.01 -2.51 -8.81
N ALA A 17 -3.76 -2.21 -7.53
CA ALA A 17 -4.68 -1.41 -6.72
C ALA A 17 -4.88 0.01 -7.29
N ARG A 18 -3.80 0.66 -7.74
CA ARG A 18 -3.88 1.97 -8.41
C ARG A 18 -4.63 1.91 -9.73
N ALA A 19 -4.35 0.89 -10.54
CA ALA A 19 -5.05 0.68 -11.81
C ALA A 19 -6.56 0.47 -11.58
N LEU A 20 -6.92 -0.29 -10.54
CA LEU A 20 -8.31 -0.53 -10.16
C LEU A 20 -9.01 0.76 -9.73
N ILE A 21 -8.37 1.60 -8.90
CA ILE A 21 -8.91 2.92 -8.50
C ILE A 21 -9.19 3.78 -9.74
N THR A 22 -8.23 3.86 -10.67
CA THR A 22 -8.39 4.62 -11.91
C THR A 22 -9.52 4.06 -12.76
N PHE A 23 -9.59 2.74 -12.93
CA PHE A 23 -10.63 2.07 -13.71
C PHE A 23 -12.03 2.27 -13.10
N SER A 24 -12.14 2.24 -11.77
CA SER A 24 -13.38 2.47 -11.04
C SER A 24 -13.79 3.95 -10.98
N GLY A 25 -12.92 4.88 -11.41
CA GLY A 25 -13.21 6.31 -11.48
C GLY A 25 -13.04 7.07 -10.15
N GLY A 26 -12.35 6.49 -9.17
CA GLY A 26 -12.09 7.15 -7.89
C GLY A 26 -11.88 6.19 -6.72
N GLU A 27 -11.26 6.70 -5.65
CA GLU A 27 -11.05 5.94 -4.41
C GLU A 27 -12.36 5.64 -3.67
N ASP A 28 -13.39 6.48 -3.83
CA ASP A 28 -14.72 6.31 -3.25
C ASP A 28 -15.52 5.17 -3.89
N LYS A 29 -15.03 4.61 -5.00
CA LYS A 29 -15.66 3.53 -5.77
C LYS A 29 -15.08 2.14 -5.48
N VAL A 30 -14.06 2.05 -4.62
CA VAL A 30 -13.39 0.79 -4.27
C VAL A 30 -13.42 0.53 -2.77
N ASP A 31 -13.13 -0.70 -2.36
CA ASP A 31 -12.99 -1.03 -0.95
C ASP A 31 -11.84 -0.24 -0.29
N PRO A 32 -12.00 0.29 0.93
CA PRO A 32 -10.94 0.99 1.65
C PRO A 32 -9.63 0.20 1.81
N VAL A 33 -9.65 -1.13 1.75
CA VAL A 33 -8.44 -1.96 1.77
C VAL A 33 -7.61 -1.76 0.50
N ILE A 34 -8.24 -1.59 -0.66
CA ILE A 34 -7.55 -1.33 -1.93
C ILE A 34 -6.83 0.02 -1.86
N VAL A 35 -7.48 1.03 -1.28
CA VAL A 35 -6.88 2.35 -1.03
C VAL A 35 -5.64 2.21 -0.13
N LYS A 36 -5.74 1.45 0.97
CA LYS A 36 -4.58 1.18 1.85
C LYS A 36 -3.42 0.50 1.12
N ILE A 37 -3.71 -0.42 0.20
CA ILE A 37 -2.69 -1.10 -0.62
C ILE A 37 -2.06 -0.10 -1.61
N ALA A 38 -2.87 0.70 -2.31
CA ALA A 38 -2.37 1.69 -3.29
C ALA A 38 -1.43 2.74 -2.67
N HIS A 39 -1.67 3.08 -1.39
CA HIS A 39 -0.87 4.01 -0.59
C HIS A 39 0.21 3.33 0.27
N ALA A 40 0.40 2.02 0.15
CA ALA A 40 1.41 1.30 0.91
C ALA A 40 2.80 1.89 0.64
N ARG A 41 3.48 2.33 1.70
CA ARG A 41 4.83 2.88 1.62
C ARG A 41 5.84 1.74 1.65
N ARG A 42 6.88 1.88 0.82
CA ARG A 42 8.07 1.03 0.96
C ARG A 42 8.63 1.27 2.36
N ALA A 43 8.87 0.20 3.11
CA ALA A 43 9.65 0.33 4.33
C ALA A 43 11.01 0.89 3.91
N THR A 44 11.26 2.17 4.21
CA THR A 44 12.60 2.74 4.12
C THR A 44 13.44 1.90 5.07
N GLN A 45 14.31 1.08 4.48
CA GLN A 45 15.37 0.43 5.22
C GLN A 45 16.05 1.54 6.03
N PRO A 46 16.13 1.43 7.37
CA PRO A 46 16.82 2.45 8.15
C PRO A 46 18.19 2.60 7.52
N ASP A 47 18.48 3.83 7.12
CA ASP A 47 19.73 4.25 6.51
C ASP A 47 20.85 3.65 7.36
N ARG A 48 21.49 2.59 6.84
CA ARG A 48 22.69 2.04 7.47
C ARG A 48 23.75 3.06 7.10
N ALA A 49 23.77 4.12 7.88
CA ALA A 49 24.75 5.18 7.84
C ALA A 49 26.13 4.54 7.65
N ALA A 50 26.84 5.07 6.66
CA ALA A 50 28.27 5.00 6.43
C ALA A 50 29.06 4.07 7.37
N SER A 51 29.62 3.01 6.80
CA SER A 51 30.87 2.42 7.29
C SER A 51 31.93 2.63 6.24
#